data_AF-A0A235ENM6-F1
#
_entry.id   AF-A0A235ENM6-F1
#
_cell.length_a   1.000
_cell.length_b   1.000
_cell.length_c   1.000
_cell.angle_alpha   90.00
_cell.angle_beta   90.00
_cell.angle_gamma   90.00
#
_symmetry.space_group_name_H-M   'P 1'
#
loop_
_entity.id
_entity.type
_entity.pdbx_description
1 polymer ?
#
loop_
_entity_poly.entity_id
_entity_poly.type
_entity_poly.pdbx_seq_one_letter_code
_entity_poly.pdbx_strand_id
1 'polypeptide(L)'
;MHHHQPLRVFLFLLAALGLAIPWYFNTLYFLAGGSVMPGVFWRDAFANALTTGITCDVYLAAVAFSAWVAADRRLGAWRWAYIAACFGIGLAFVMPLYLAQRLRMDAARSSG
;
A
#
# COMPACT_ATOMS: atom_id res chain seq x y z
N MET A 1 -9.18 -14.05 -23.77
CA MET A 1 -8.15 -13.15 -23.21
C MET A 1 -8.70 -11.85 -22.57
N HIS A 2 -9.98 -11.78 -22.12
CA HIS A 2 -10.60 -10.53 -21.61
C HIS A 2 -10.90 -10.45 -20.10
N HIS A 3 -10.67 -11.51 -19.33
CA HIS A 3 -11.16 -11.60 -17.94
C HIS A 3 -10.41 -10.75 -16.90
N HIS A 4 -9.26 -10.16 -17.26
CA HIS A 4 -8.42 -9.45 -16.29
C HIS A 4 -8.51 -7.92 -16.37
N GLN A 5 -9.11 -7.36 -17.42
CA GLN A 5 -9.33 -5.92 -17.57
C GLN A 5 -10.19 -5.31 -16.45
N PRO A 6 -11.38 -5.86 -16.11
CA PRO A 6 -12.21 -5.28 -15.06
C PRO A 6 -11.51 -5.31 -13.69
N LEU A 7 -10.80 -6.39 -13.37
CA LEU A 7 -10.04 -6.51 -12.13
C LEU A 7 -8.88 -5.50 -12.05
N ARG A 8 -8.16 -5.26 -13.16
CA ARG A 8 -7.09 -4.25 -13.20
C ARG A 8 -7.64 -2.85 -12.95
N VAL A 9 -8.75 -2.50 -13.59
CA VAL A 9 -9.41 -1.20 -13.38
C VAL A 9 -9.85 -1.07 -11.93
N PHE A 10 -10.49 -2.10 -11.36
CA PHE A 10 -10.87 -2.12 -9.96
C PHE A 10 -9.68 -1.89 -9.03
N LEU A 11 -8.55 -2.56 -9.27
CA LEU A 11 -7.32 -2.36 -8.48
C LEU A 11 -6.77 -0.94 -8.62
N PHE A 12 -6.80 -0.32 -9.80
CA PHE A 12 -6.39 1.07 -9.96
C PHE A 12 -7.31 2.04 -9.21
N LEU A 13 -8.63 1.80 -9.23
CA LEU A 13 -9.58 2.59 -8.43
C LEU A 13 -9.28 2.43 -6.94
N LEU A 14 -9.02 1.20 -6.49
CA LEU A 14 -8.66 0.93 -5.09
C LEU A 14 -7.34 1.61 -4.70
N ALA A 15 -6.36 1.64 -5.60
CA ALA A 15 -5.12 2.39 -5.38
C ALA A 15 -5.42 3.90 -5.25
N ALA A 16 -6.19 4.48 -6.18
CA ALA A 16 -6.54 5.89 -6.11
C ALA A 16 -7.26 6.25 -4.78
N LEU A 17 -8.21 5.42 -4.36
CA LEU A 17 -8.89 5.57 -3.05
C LEU A 17 -7.93 5.37 -1.89
N GLY A 18 -7.05 4.36 -1.95
CA GLY A 18 -6.03 4.07 -0.95
C GLY A 18 -4.95 5.14 -0.83
N LEU A 19 -4.81 6.02 -1.83
CA LEU A 19 -4.01 7.23 -1.73
C LEU A 19 -4.85 8.38 -1.16
N ALA A 20 -6.02 8.65 -1.76
CA ALA A 20 -6.84 9.80 -1.42
C ALA A 20 -7.36 9.79 0.02
N ILE A 21 -7.90 8.65 0.48
CA ILE A 21 -8.56 8.56 1.79
C ILE A 21 -7.54 8.70 2.94
N PRO A 22 -6.45 7.90 3.02
CA PRO A 22 -5.50 8.04 4.11
C PRO A 22 -4.79 9.40 4.09
N TRP A 23 -4.47 9.93 2.91
CA TRP A 23 -3.83 11.25 2.81
C TRP A 23 -4.77 12.40 3.19
N TYR A 24 -6.06 12.29 2.92
CA TYR A 24 -7.04 13.25 3.42
C TYR A 24 -7.07 13.29 4.96
N PHE A 25 -7.08 12.13 5.62
CA PHE A 25 -7.02 12.11 7.09
C PHE A 25 -5.66 12.53 7.64
N ASN A 26 -4.56 12.18 6.97
CA ASN A 26 -3.22 12.64 7.36
C ASN A 26 -3.09 14.16 7.24
N THR A 27 -3.63 14.79 6.20
CA THR A 27 -3.58 16.26 6.07
C THR A 27 -4.40 16.95 7.15
N LEU A 28 -5.58 16.44 7.49
CA LEU A 28 -6.35 16.93 8.63
C LEU A 28 -5.57 16.79 9.94
N TYR A 29 -4.90 15.65 10.15
CA TYR A 29 -4.05 15.41 11.31
C TYR A 29 -2.88 16.41 11.39
N PHE A 30 -2.18 16.68 10.28
CA PHE A 30 -1.11 17.68 10.24
C PHE A 30 -1.63 19.10 10.47
N LEU A 31 -2.79 19.45 9.93
CA LEU A 31 -3.42 20.75 10.16
C LEU A 31 -3.86 20.93 11.62
N ALA A 32 -4.21 19.84 12.32
CA ALA A 32 -4.53 19.83 13.73
C ALA A 32 -3.30 19.86 14.67
N GLY A 33 -2.09 20.00 14.12
CA GLY A 33 -0.84 20.02 14.89
C GLY A 33 -0.18 18.66 15.10
N GLY A 34 -0.73 17.61 14.48
CA GLY A 34 -0.09 16.30 14.38
C GLY A 34 1.20 16.34 13.54
N SER A 35 2.06 15.34 13.69
CA SER A 35 3.32 15.27 12.96
C SER A 35 3.73 13.84 12.66
N VAL A 36 4.49 13.64 11.56
CA VAL A 36 5.16 12.37 11.25
C VAL A 36 6.40 12.12 12.10
N MET A 37 6.78 13.05 12.98
CA MET A 37 7.88 12.82 13.91
C MET A 37 7.59 11.58 14.76
N PRO A 38 8.53 10.63 14.91
CA PRO A 38 8.28 9.34 15.56
C PRO A 38 7.63 9.49 16.94
N GLY A 39 8.06 10.45 17.75
CA GLY A 39 7.50 10.66 19.09
C GLY A 39 6.00 11.00 19.10
N VAL A 40 5.54 11.84 18.16
CA VAL A 40 4.13 12.27 18.09
C VAL A 40 3.29 11.23 17.36
N PHE A 41 3.80 10.73 16.23
CA PHE A 41 3.12 9.74 15.40
C PHE A 41 2.86 8.42 16.16
N TRP A 42 3.88 7.84 16.81
CA TRP A 42 3.71 6.58 17.53
C TRP A 42 2.86 6.75 18.79
N ARG A 43 2.93 7.90 19.47
CA ARG A 43 2.05 8.18 20.61
C ARG A 43 0.58 8.18 20.18
N ASP A 44 0.27 8.84 19.06
CA ASP A 44 -1.11 9.00 18.62
C ASP A 44 -1.63 7.72 17.91
N ALA A 45 -0.77 6.99 17.20
CA ALA A 45 -1.11 5.70 16.60
C ALA A 45 -1.38 4.60 17.64
N PHE A 46 -0.81 4.72 18.84
CA PHE A 46 -1.01 3.79 19.97
C PHE A 46 -1.80 4.43 21.12
N ALA A 47 -2.57 5.49 20.83
CA ALA A 47 -3.26 6.27 21.86
C ALA A 47 -4.30 5.47 22.65
N ASN A 48 -4.86 4.41 22.04
CA ASN A 48 -5.83 3.52 22.68
C ASN A 48 -5.83 2.13 22.03
N ALA A 49 -6.57 1.19 22.61
CA ALA A 49 -6.64 -0.19 22.13
C ALA A 49 -7.11 -0.30 20.66
N LEU A 50 -8.05 0.56 20.23
CA LEU A 50 -8.58 0.54 18.87
C LEU A 50 -7.51 0.97 17.84
N THR A 51 -6.89 2.13 18.06
CA THR A 51 -5.82 2.67 17.19
C THR A 51 -4.58 1.78 17.18
N THR A 52 -4.24 1.21 18.34
CA THR A 52 -3.17 0.20 18.47
C THR A 52 -3.47 -1.03 17.61
N GLY A 53 -4.69 -1.58 17.71
CA GLY A 53 -5.10 -2.75 16.93
C GLY A 53 -5.02 -2.50 15.42
N ILE A 54 -5.57 -1.37 14.95
CA ILE A 54 -5.52 -0.97 13.53
C ILE A 54 -4.07 -0.78 13.07
N THR A 55 -3.23 -0.14 13.89
CA THR A 55 -1.82 0.09 13.56
C THR A 55 -1.06 -1.23 13.43
N CYS A 56 -1.21 -2.13 14.41
CA CYS A 56 -0.61 -3.46 14.36
C CYS A 56 -1.07 -4.26 13.14
N ASP A 57 -2.37 -4.27 12.84
CA ASP A 57 -2.93 -4.95 11.67
C ASP A 57 -2.29 -4.46 10.36
N VAL A 58 -2.24 -3.14 10.15
CA VAL A 58 -1.64 -2.53 8.96
C VAL A 58 -0.15 -2.84 8.84
N TYR A 59 0.61 -2.76 9.93
CA TYR A 59 2.04 -3.06 9.89
C TYR A 59 2.32 -4.56 9.67
N LEU A 60 1.53 -5.46 10.25
CA LEU A 60 1.64 -6.90 9.98
C LEU A 60 1.34 -7.21 8.52
N ALA A 61 0.28 -6.61 7.96
CA ALA A 61 -0.04 -6.71 6.54
C ALA A 61 1.08 -6.13 5.66
N ALA A 62 1.68 -5.01 6.05
CA ALA A 62 2.80 -4.40 5.34
C ALA A 62 4.06 -5.27 5.35
N VAL A 63 4.36 -5.95 6.47
CA VAL A 63 5.47 -6.91 6.56
C VAL A 63 5.20 -8.13 5.67
N ALA A 64 4.01 -8.71 5.74
CA ALA A 64 3.64 -9.83 4.88
C ALA A 64 3.70 -9.47 3.39
N PHE A 65 3.17 -8.29 3.02
CA PHE A 65 3.26 -7.75 1.67
C PHE A 65 4.71 -7.53 1.25
N SER A 66 5.55 -6.94 2.09
CA SER A 66 6.97 -6.70 1.80
C SER A 66 7.74 -8.00 1.59
N ALA A 67 7.50 -9.03 2.40
CA ALA A 67 8.09 -10.35 2.24
C ALA A 67 7.71 -10.98 0.89
N TRP A 68 6.43 -10.86 0.49
CA TRP A 68 5.96 -11.32 -0.81
C TRP A 68 6.62 -10.58 -1.97
N VAL A 69 6.65 -9.24 -1.92
CA VAL A 69 7.26 -8.41 -2.97
C VAL A 69 8.77 -8.67 -3.07
N ALA A 70 9.45 -8.87 -1.94
CA ALA A 70 10.87 -9.23 -1.92
C ALA A 70 11.14 -10.60 -2.56
N ALA A 71 10.22 -11.55 -2.41
CA ALA A 71 10.31 -12.87 -3.05
C ALA A 71 9.96 -12.82 -4.55
N ASP A 72 9.09 -11.89 -4.98
CA ASP A 72 8.70 -11.76 -6.38
C ASP A 72 9.85 -11.18 -7.24
N ARG A 73 10.46 -12.04 -8.06
CA ARG A 73 11.56 -11.68 -8.97
C ARG A 73 11.05 -11.07 -10.27
N ARG A 74 9.74 -11.12 -10.57
CA ARG A 74 9.18 -10.70 -11.87
C ARG A 74 9.42 -9.22 -12.16
N LEU A 75 9.45 -8.39 -11.12
CA LEU A 75 9.65 -6.93 -11.21
C LEU A 75 11.14 -6.51 -11.16
N GLY A 76 12.07 -7.45 -11.01
CA GLY A 76 13.50 -7.14 -10.89
C GLY A 76 13.78 -6.17 -9.73
N ALA A 77 14.57 -5.13 -9.98
CA ALA A 77 14.92 -4.12 -8.96
C ALA A 77 13.71 -3.27 -8.50
N TRP A 78 12.66 -3.12 -9.31
CA TRP A 78 11.49 -2.30 -8.97
C TRP A 78 10.74 -2.79 -7.74
N ARG A 79 10.88 -4.06 -7.37
CA ARG A 79 10.27 -4.61 -6.15
C ARG A 79 10.67 -3.84 -4.88
N TRP A 80 11.90 -3.34 -4.82
CA TRP A 80 12.38 -2.54 -3.68
C TRP A 80 11.71 -1.17 -3.62
N ALA A 81 11.38 -0.58 -4.78
CA ALA A 81 10.62 0.65 -4.83
C ALA A 81 9.18 0.46 -4.31
N TYR A 82 8.55 -0.69 -4.56
CA TYR A 82 7.25 -1.02 -3.96
C TYR A 82 7.34 -1.18 -2.44
N ILE A 83 8.39 -1.81 -1.93
CA ILE A 83 8.60 -1.91 -0.48
C ILE A 83 8.81 -0.52 0.14
N ALA A 84 9.69 0.31 -0.45
CA ALA A 84 9.91 1.67 0.01
C ALA A 84 8.63 2.52 -0.04
N ALA A 85 7.86 2.41 -1.12
CA ALA A 85 6.57 3.10 -1.26
C ALA A 85 5.54 2.60 -0.24
N CYS A 86 5.55 1.33 0.14
CA CYS A 86 4.62 0.77 1.14
C CYS A 86 4.73 1.51 2.48
N PHE A 87 5.95 1.80 2.92
CA PHE A 87 6.22 2.53 4.16
C PHE A 87 6.23 4.06 3.99
N GLY A 88 6.57 4.56 2.79
CA GLY A 88 6.62 6.00 2.52
C GLY A 88 5.29 6.64 2.11
N ILE A 89 4.40 5.89 1.45
CA ILE A 89 3.12 6.39 0.92
C ILE A 89 1.94 5.72 1.61
N GLY A 90 2.01 4.40 1.79
CA GLY A 90 1.00 3.61 2.47
C GLY A 90 0.62 2.32 1.75
N LEU A 91 0.42 1.25 2.52
CA LEU A 91 0.07 -0.08 2.03
C LEU A 91 -1.20 -0.08 1.16
N ALA A 92 -2.22 0.70 1.55
CA ALA A 92 -3.52 0.76 0.87
C ALA A 92 -3.43 1.24 -0.59
N PHE A 93 -2.46 2.11 -0.92
CA PHE A 93 -2.19 2.53 -2.30
C PHE A 93 -1.32 1.51 -3.03
N VAL A 94 -0.23 1.08 -2.38
CA VAL A 94 0.86 0.36 -3.04
C VAL A 94 0.49 -1.08 -3.36
N MET A 95 -0.24 -1.76 -2.47
CA MET A 95 -0.68 -3.14 -2.68
C MET A 95 -1.54 -3.31 -3.94
N PRO A 96 -2.65 -2.57 -4.13
CA PRO A 96 -3.47 -2.73 -5.33
C PRO A 96 -2.73 -2.30 -6.61
N LEU A 97 -1.87 -1.27 -6.53
CA LEU A 97 -1.02 -0.87 -7.66
C LEU A 97 -0.05 -2.00 -8.07
N TYR A 98 0.58 -2.65 -7.10
CA TYR A 98 1.46 -3.80 -7.31
C TYR A 98 0.70 -4.97 -7.98
N LEU A 99 -0.48 -5.30 -7.47
CA LEU A 99 -1.31 -6.38 -8.04
C LEU A 99 -1.75 -6.09 -9.48
N ALA A 100 -2.14 -4.84 -9.78
CA ALA A 100 -2.52 -4.43 -11.13
C ALA A 100 -1.35 -4.57 -12.12
N GLN A 101 -0.13 -4.27 -11.66
CA GLN A 101 1.08 -4.41 -12.46
C GLN A 101 1.41 -5.88 -12.72
N ARG A 102 1.35 -6.73 -11.69
CA ARG A 102 1.59 -8.16 -11.80
C ARG A 102 0.63 -8.81 -12.80
N LEU A 103 -0.65 -8.44 -12.74
CA LEU A 103 -1.67 -8.92 -13.66
C LEU A 103 -1.42 -8.50 -15.12
N ARG A 104 -0.83 -7.32 -15.34
CA ARG A 104 -0.39 -6.88 -16.68
C ARG A 104 0.76 -7.74 -17.21
N MET A 105 1.73 -8.07 -16.37
CA MET A 105 2.88 -8.89 -16.74
C MET A 105 2.47 -10.33 -17.08
N ASP A 106 1.51 -10.88 -16.31
CA ASP A 106 0.98 -12.22 -16.56
C ASP A 106 0.21 -12.28 -17.89
N ALA A 107 -0.58 -11.25 -18.19
CA ALA A 107 -1.25 -11.16 -19.49
C ALA A 107 -0.27 -11.05 -20.66
N ALA A 108 0.81 -10.28 -20.53
CA ALA A 108 1.84 -10.15 -21.57
C ALA A 108 2.59 -11.46 -21.86
N ARG A 109 2.83 -12.31 -20.84
CA ARG A 109 3.42 -13.65 -21.02
C ARG A 109 2.47 -14.67 -21.63
N SER A 110 1.17 -14.50 -21.43
CA SER A 110 0.16 -15.42 -22.00
C SER A 110 -0.08 -15.23 -23.50
N SER A 111 0.42 -14.12 -24.06
CA SER A 111 0.22 -13.71 -25.46
C SER A 111 1.45 -13.86 -26.35
N GLY A 112 2.59 -14.30 -25.82
CA GLY A 112 3.82 -14.58 -26.55
C GLY A 112 4.21 -16.04 -26.44
#